data_AF-A0AAW1P178-F1
#
_entry.id   AF-A0AAW1P178-F1
#
_cell.length_a   1.000
_cell.length_b   1.000
_cell.length_c   1.000
_cell.angle_alpha   90.00
_cell.angle_beta   90.00
_cell.angle_gamma   90.00
#
_symmetry.space_group_name_H-M   'P 1'
#
loop_
_entity.id
_entity.type
_entity.pdbx_description
1 polymer ?
#
loop_
_entity_poly.entity_id
_entity_poly.type
_entity_poly.pdbx_seq_one_letter_code
_entity_poly.pdbx_strand_id
1 'polypeptide(L)'
;MSEPSSRRAQVEEKYASLRGHFPKVPAVTAAELHTLMSSPDAANVLLVDTRTEAEIEVSRIPGSISKAEFEQHKEESAGKTIIAYCTVGFRSGQYLKPLHEAGFDTKNLAGSILAWTHEQYPLVTGPGQGIPTKKVHTFSKGWSLQEEGYEPVFFDQPRTYLEMLSASPTSDENLLVWTATVFGPDETAWEGGIFSLRITFAEAYPDKPPRVRFLSEMYHPNVYSDGTICLDIIQDQWSPCHN
;
A
#
# COMPACT_ATOMS: atom_id res chain seq x y z
N MET A 1 -11.84 -29.79 -9.08
CA MET A 1 -10.69 -28.94 -8.71
C MET A 1 -10.61 -27.87 -9.79
N SER A 2 -10.86 -26.61 -9.46
CA SER A 2 -10.70 -25.50 -10.41
C SER A 2 -9.21 -25.31 -10.71
N GLU A 3 -8.85 -24.96 -11.94
CA GLU A 3 -7.48 -24.55 -12.24
C GLU A 3 -7.07 -23.36 -11.35
N PRO A 4 -5.79 -23.28 -10.92
CA PRO A 4 -5.31 -22.12 -10.18
C PRO A 4 -5.51 -20.86 -11.03
N SER A 5 -6.11 -19.83 -10.43
CA SER A 5 -6.23 -18.50 -11.05
C SER A 5 -4.86 -18.00 -11.55
N SER A 6 -4.79 -17.47 -12.77
CA SER A 6 -3.53 -16.93 -13.32
C SER A 6 -2.95 -15.85 -12.39
N ARG A 7 -1.62 -15.66 -12.40
CA ARG A 7 -0.98 -14.60 -11.58
C ARG A 7 -1.61 -13.22 -11.82
N ARG A 8 -1.97 -12.92 -13.08
CA ARG A 8 -2.69 -11.71 -13.47
C ARG A 8 -4.05 -11.60 -12.78
N ALA A 9 -4.86 -12.65 -12.86
CA ALA A 9 -6.18 -12.67 -12.22
C ALA A 9 -6.08 -12.56 -10.69
N GLN A 10 -5.04 -13.13 -10.07
CA GLN A 10 -4.78 -12.96 -8.64
C GLN A 10 -4.40 -11.51 -8.27
N VAL A 11 -3.63 -10.81 -9.11
CA VAL A 11 -3.34 -9.36 -8.93
C VAL A 11 -4.62 -8.55 -9.00
N GLU A 12 -5.46 -8.83 -10.01
CA GLU A 12 -6.74 -8.14 -10.22
C GLU A 12 -7.71 -8.36 -9.04
N GLU A 13 -7.86 -9.61 -8.57
CA GLU A 13 -8.68 -9.96 -7.41
C GLU A 13 -8.18 -9.29 -6.12
N LYS A 14 -6.87 -9.34 -5.87
CA LYS A 14 -6.26 -8.65 -4.72
C LYS A 14 -6.50 -7.15 -4.79
N TYR A 15 -6.26 -6.50 -5.93
CA TYR A 15 -6.54 -5.07 -6.07
C TYR A 15 -8.03 -4.74 -5.86
N ALA A 16 -8.93 -5.55 -6.43
CA ALA A 16 -10.37 -5.35 -6.29
C ALA A 16 -10.83 -5.43 -4.83
N SER A 17 -10.35 -6.41 -4.06
CA SER A 17 -10.64 -6.53 -2.62
C SER A 17 -10.08 -5.36 -1.81
N LEU A 18 -8.92 -4.84 -2.21
CA LEU A 18 -8.25 -3.73 -1.53
C LEU A 18 -8.91 -2.38 -1.80
N ARG A 19 -9.43 -2.16 -3.01
CA ARG A 19 -10.00 -0.88 -3.46
C ARG A 19 -11.14 -0.36 -2.57
N GLY A 20 -11.85 -1.24 -1.87
CA GLY A 20 -12.88 -0.87 -0.90
C GLY A 20 -12.41 0.05 0.23
N HIS A 21 -11.11 0.11 0.51
CA HIS A 21 -10.52 0.98 1.56
C HIS A 21 -10.34 2.45 1.11
N PHE A 22 -10.40 2.72 -0.19
CA PHE A 22 -10.24 4.06 -0.78
C PHE A 22 -11.23 4.24 -1.95
N PRO A 23 -12.55 4.08 -1.71
CA PRO A 23 -13.54 3.93 -2.78
C PRO A 23 -13.71 5.18 -3.66
N LYS A 24 -13.35 6.36 -3.12
CA LYS A 24 -13.43 7.64 -3.84
C LYS A 24 -12.22 7.89 -4.73
N VAL A 25 -11.07 7.25 -4.48
CA VAL A 25 -9.86 7.45 -5.28
C VAL A 25 -10.05 6.77 -6.64
N PRO A 26 -10.03 7.52 -7.76
CA PRO A 26 -10.11 6.95 -9.11
C PRO A 26 -8.95 6.00 -9.38
N ALA A 27 -9.16 5.04 -10.29
CA ALA A 27 -8.13 4.10 -10.71
C ALA A 27 -7.74 4.36 -12.17
N VAL A 28 -6.50 4.03 -12.51
CA VAL A 28 -6.00 3.97 -13.89
C VAL A 28 -5.34 2.62 -14.11
N THR A 29 -5.53 2.00 -15.26
CA THR A 29 -4.87 0.73 -15.62
C THR A 29 -3.43 0.96 -16.06
N ALA A 30 -2.61 -0.10 -16.04
CA ALA A 30 -1.24 -0.03 -16.57
C ALA A 30 -1.21 0.41 -18.04
N ALA A 31 -2.12 -0.11 -18.87
CA ALA A 31 -2.23 0.27 -20.28
C ALA A 31 -2.58 1.76 -20.46
N GLU A 32 -3.59 2.27 -19.73
CA GLU A 32 -3.96 3.68 -19.80
C GLU A 32 -2.83 4.61 -19.32
N LEU A 33 -2.14 4.24 -18.24
CA LEU A 33 -0.97 4.98 -17.75
C LEU A 33 0.13 4.99 -18.81
N HIS A 34 0.45 3.85 -19.42
CA HIS A 34 1.48 3.76 -20.45
C HIS A 34 1.14 4.62 -21.69
N THR A 35 -0.12 4.60 -22.13
CA THR A 35 -0.61 5.49 -23.19
C THR A 35 -0.45 6.96 -22.80
N LEU A 36 -0.82 7.33 -21.58
CA LEU A 36 -0.70 8.70 -21.08
C LEU A 36 0.76 9.17 -21.01
N MET A 37 1.66 8.32 -20.52
CA MET A 37 3.11 8.57 -20.46
C MET A 37 3.76 8.68 -21.84
N SER A 38 3.12 8.14 -22.88
CA SER A 38 3.58 8.22 -24.27
C SER A 38 2.93 9.36 -25.06
N SER A 39 2.03 10.12 -24.42
CA SER A 39 1.27 11.21 -25.04
C SER A 39 1.93 12.59 -24.80
N PRO A 40 1.52 13.65 -25.53
CA PRO A 40 1.95 15.01 -25.23
C PRO A 40 1.61 15.46 -23.79
N ASP A 41 0.62 14.83 -23.16
CA ASP A 41 0.20 15.14 -21.79
C ASP A 41 1.06 14.46 -20.72
N ALA A 42 2.11 13.71 -21.10
CA ALA A 42 3.01 13.05 -20.15
C ALA A 42 3.64 14.02 -19.14
N ALA A 43 3.89 15.28 -19.54
CA ALA A 43 4.41 16.32 -18.65
C ALA A 43 3.43 16.73 -17.53
N ASN A 44 2.14 16.42 -17.69
CA ASN A 44 1.09 16.70 -16.72
C ASN A 44 0.89 15.54 -15.74
N VAL A 45 1.66 14.45 -15.85
CA VAL A 45 1.59 13.30 -14.95
C VAL A 45 2.73 13.36 -13.94
N LEU A 46 2.39 13.23 -12.65
CA LEU A 46 3.35 12.91 -11.60
C LEU A 46 3.14 11.46 -11.18
N LEU A 47 4.06 10.59 -11.58
CA LEU A 47 4.04 9.19 -11.18
C LEU A 47 4.80 9.03 -9.86
N VAL A 48 4.12 8.63 -8.79
CA VAL A 48 4.66 8.54 -7.43
C VAL A 48 4.76 7.08 -7.00
N ASP A 49 5.98 6.64 -6.68
CA ASP A 49 6.24 5.35 -6.09
C ASP A 49 6.14 5.45 -4.56
N THR A 50 5.15 4.77 -3.98
CA THR A 50 4.93 4.79 -2.53
C THR A 50 5.53 3.57 -1.83
N ARG A 51 6.44 2.85 -2.49
CA ARG A 51 7.20 1.75 -1.89
C ARG A 51 8.40 2.28 -1.10
N THR A 52 9.10 1.40 -0.38
CA THR A 52 10.32 1.80 0.36
C THR A 52 11.48 2.01 -0.60
N GLU A 53 12.51 2.76 -0.19
CA GLU A 53 13.71 2.99 -1.01
C GLU A 53 14.36 1.68 -1.45
N ALA A 54 14.50 0.70 -0.56
CA ALA A 54 15.02 -0.63 -0.92
C ALA A 54 14.20 -1.32 -2.03
N GLU A 55 12.87 -1.18 -2.04
CA GLU A 55 12.03 -1.73 -3.10
C GLU A 55 12.19 -0.98 -4.43
N ILE A 56 12.40 0.34 -4.36
CA ILE A 56 12.64 1.23 -5.50
C ILE A 56 14.02 0.94 -6.12
N GLU A 57 15.03 0.67 -5.31
CA GLU A 57 16.38 0.29 -5.75
C GLU A 57 16.38 -1.00 -6.58
N VAL A 58 15.55 -1.98 -6.22
CA VAL A 58 15.37 -3.20 -7.04
C VAL A 58 14.86 -2.84 -8.44
N SER A 59 13.82 -2.02 -8.49
CA SER A 59 13.17 -1.60 -9.73
C SER A 59 12.12 -0.54 -9.46
N ARG A 60 11.79 0.27 -10.45
CA ARG A 60 10.67 1.23 -10.46
C ARG A 60 10.12 1.41 -11.88
N ILE A 61 8.94 1.99 -12.00
CA ILE A 61 8.37 2.38 -13.30
C ILE A 61 9.16 3.59 -13.82
N PRO A 62 9.63 3.61 -15.08
CA PRO A 62 10.42 4.71 -15.62
C PRO A 62 9.75 6.06 -15.41
N GLY A 63 10.51 7.06 -14.95
CA GLY A 63 10.00 8.41 -14.70
C GLY A 63 9.25 8.59 -13.38
N SER A 64 9.08 7.55 -12.55
CA SER A 64 8.51 7.71 -11.21
C SER A 64 9.45 8.45 -10.27
N ILE A 65 8.89 9.27 -9.37
CA ILE A 65 9.56 9.85 -8.20
C ILE A 65 9.15 9.10 -6.93
N SER A 66 9.99 9.10 -5.90
CA SER A 66 9.62 8.56 -4.59
C SER A 66 8.53 9.40 -3.93
N LYS A 67 7.80 8.81 -2.99
CA LYS A 67 6.89 9.55 -2.10
C LYS A 67 7.61 10.70 -1.39
N ALA A 68 8.84 10.50 -0.92
CA ALA A 68 9.59 11.53 -0.21
C ALA A 68 9.89 12.74 -1.11
N GLU A 69 10.30 12.50 -2.36
CA GLU A 69 10.51 13.55 -3.36
C GLU A 69 9.21 14.30 -3.69
N PHE A 70 8.09 13.57 -3.81
CA PHE A 70 6.78 14.19 -4.07
C PHE A 70 6.36 15.12 -2.92
N GLU A 71 6.46 14.69 -1.66
CA GLU A 71 6.05 15.50 -0.51
C GLU A 71 6.84 16.81 -0.40
N GLN A 72 8.12 16.80 -0.77
CA GLN A 72 8.97 18.01 -0.78
C GLN A 72 8.51 19.06 -1.81
N HIS A 73 7.89 18.63 -2.90
CA HIS A 73 7.49 19.49 -4.02
C HIS A 73 5.97 19.47 -4.27
N LYS A 74 5.20 19.04 -3.25
CA LYS A 74 3.77 18.79 -3.38
C LYS A 74 2.99 20.03 -3.83
N GLU A 75 3.38 21.21 -3.36
CA GLU A 75 2.74 22.48 -3.74
C GLU A 75 2.92 22.83 -5.22
N GLU A 76 3.99 22.32 -5.85
CA GLU A 76 4.29 22.50 -7.28
C GLU A 76 3.54 21.52 -8.20
N SER A 77 2.72 20.62 -7.62
CA SER A 77 1.91 19.65 -8.37
C SER A 77 0.60 20.24 -8.92
N ALA A 78 0.36 21.53 -8.72
CA ALA A 78 -0.84 22.20 -9.20
C ALA A 78 -1.05 21.99 -10.71
N GLY A 79 -2.24 21.51 -11.08
CA GLY A 79 -2.61 21.23 -12.48
C GLY A 79 -2.06 19.91 -13.04
N LYS A 80 -1.33 19.12 -12.25
CA LYS A 80 -0.85 17.79 -12.65
C LYS A 80 -1.74 16.69 -12.08
N THR A 81 -1.90 15.60 -12.84
CA THR A 81 -2.51 14.36 -12.36
C THR A 81 -1.47 13.57 -11.57
N ILE A 82 -1.72 13.33 -10.29
CA ILE A 82 -0.88 12.51 -9.42
C ILE A 82 -1.31 11.05 -9.55
N ILE A 83 -0.45 10.22 -10.11
CA ILE A 83 -0.69 8.78 -10.23
C ILE A 83 0.24 8.08 -9.26
N ALA A 84 -0.28 7.35 -8.27
CA ALA A 84 0.55 6.64 -7.33
C ALA A 84 0.45 5.13 -7.51
N TYR A 85 1.54 4.42 -7.22
CA TYR A 85 1.58 2.96 -7.25
C TYR A 85 2.44 2.40 -6.12
N CYS A 86 2.21 1.13 -5.80
CA CYS A 86 3.08 0.36 -4.91
C CYS A 86 3.33 -1.05 -5.47
N THR A 87 3.27 -2.09 -4.64
CA THR A 87 3.34 -3.48 -5.14
C THR A 87 2.06 -3.87 -5.88
N VAL A 88 0.90 -3.78 -5.20
CA VAL A 88 -0.40 -4.23 -5.72
C VAL A 88 -1.50 -3.14 -5.72
N GLY A 89 -1.24 -1.97 -5.13
CA GLY A 89 -2.16 -0.83 -5.14
C GLY A 89 -2.80 -0.46 -3.80
N PHE A 90 -2.46 -1.13 -2.70
CA PHE A 90 -2.99 -0.78 -1.38
C PHE A 90 -2.35 0.49 -0.79
N ARG A 91 -1.03 0.46 -0.57
CA ARG A 91 -0.26 1.57 0.02
C ARG A 91 -0.47 2.88 -0.74
N SER A 92 -0.46 2.81 -2.07
CA SER A 92 -0.71 3.96 -2.95
C SER A 92 -2.15 4.47 -2.86
N GLY A 93 -3.14 3.58 -2.79
CA GLY A 93 -4.54 3.98 -2.61
C GLY A 93 -4.79 4.68 -1.27
N GLN A 94 -4.22 4.16 -0.18
CA GLN A 94 -4.28 4.80 1.14
C GLN A 94 -3.58 6.15 1.16
N TYR A 95 -2.43 6.24 0.48
CA TYR A 95 -1.67 7.48 0.37
C TYR A 95 -2.43 8.56 -0.41
N LEU A 96 -3.07 8.19 -1.52
CA LEU A 96 -3.82 9.12 -2.35
C LEU A 96 -5.14 9.57 -1.74
N LYS A 97 -5.74 8.82 -0.81
CA LYS A 97 -7.02 9.17 -0.20
C LYS A 97 -7.06 10.62 0.36
N PRO A 98 -6.17 11.02 1.28
CA PRO A 98 -6.17 12.40 1.79
C PRO A 98 -5.81 13.45 0.73
N LEU A 99 -4.97 13.11 -0.27
CA LEU A 99 -4.67 14.01 -1.38
C LEU A 99 -5.91 14.26 -2.25
N HIS A 100 -6.68 13.21 -2.54
CA HIS A 100 -7.92 13.30 -3.27
C HIS A 100 -8.95 14.15 -2.53
N GLU A 101 -9.09 13.93 -1.22
CA GLU A 101 -10.00 14.68 -0.35
C GLU A 101 -9.60 16.17 -0.24
N ALA A 102 -8.29 16.46 -0.32
CA ALA A 102 -7.76 17.82 -0.42
C ALA A 102 -7.90 18.47 -1.82
N GLY A 103 -8.54 17.78 -2.78
CA GLY A 103 -8.86 18.33 -4.10
C GLY A 103 -7.79 18.15 -5.17
N PHE A 104 -6.73 17.38 -4.90
CA PHE A 104 -5.76 17.04 -5.94
C PHE A 104 -6.36 16.07 -6.97
N ASP A 105 -5.97 16.19 -8.24
CA ASP A 105 -6.31 15.19 -9.26
C ASP A 105 -5.44 13.95 -9.06
N THR A 106 -6.02 12.91 -8.46
CA THR A 106 -5.30 11.70 -8.06
C THR A 106 -5.85 10.46 -8.75
N LYS A 107 -4.99 9.53 -9.16
CA LYS A 107 -5.39 8.20 -9.64
C LYS A 107 -4.48 7.11 -9.07
N ASN A 108 -5.06 6.03 -8.57
CA ASN A 108 -4.29 4.87 -8.13
C ASN A 108 -4.01 3.94 -9.31
N LEU A 109 -2.76 3.50 -9.51
CA LEU A 109 -2.44 2.51 -10.53
C LEU A 109 -2.99 1.14 -10.12
N ALA A 110 -4.01 0.67 -10.83
CA ALA A 110 -4.69 -0.59 -10.58
C ALA A 110 -3.74 -1.77 -10.70
N GLY A 111 -3.63 -2.58 -9.63
CA GLY A 111 -2.66 -3.68 -9.54
C GLY A 111 -1.19 -3.26 -9.49
N SER A 112 -0.92 -1.94 -9.58
CA SER A 112 0.39 -1.30 -9.44
C SER A 112 1.53 -1.96 -10.23
N ILE A 113 2.75 -2.07 -9.66
CA ILE A 113 3.91 -2.57 -10.40
C ILE A 113 3.74 -4.02 -10.84
N LEU A 114 2.96 -4.84 -10.13
CA LEU A 114 2.67 -6.21 -10.55
C LEU A 114 1.81 -6.22 -11.82
N ALA A 115 0.75 -5.42 -11.90
CA ALA A 115 -0.03 -5.29 -13.14
C ALA A 115 0.80 -4.71 -14.30
N TRP A 116 1.71 -3.78 -14.00
CA TRP A 116 2.66 -3.25 -14.98
C TRP A 116 3.51 -4.35 -15.62
N THR A 117 3.97 -5.34 -14.83
CA THR A 117 4.71 -6.48 -15.37
C THR A 117 3.88 -7.35 -16.31
N HIS A 118 2.57 -7.51 -16.07
CA HIS A 118 1.68 -8.31 -16.93
C HIS A 118 1.40 -7.67 -18.29
N GLU A 119 1.58 -6.36 -18.40
CA GLU A 119 1.60 -5.65 -19.68
C GLU A 119 3.00 -5.66 -20.34
N GLN A 120 3.98 -6.31 -19.71
CA GLN A 120 5.37 -6.43 -20.17
C GLN A 120 6.09 -5.09 -20.37
N TYR A 121 5.62 -4.05 -19.68
CA TYR A 121 6.19 -2.71 -19.75
C TYR A 121 7.52 -2.59 -18.99
N PRO A 122 8.42 -1.66 -19.40
CA PRO A 122 9.77 -1.59 -18.85
C PRO A 122 9.78 -1.27 -17.35
N LEU A 123 10.70 -1.90 -16.63
CA LEU A 123 11.12 -1.49 -15.29
C LEU A 123 12.58 -1.06 -15.36
N VAL A 124 12.96 -0.13 -14.48
CA VAL A 124 14.32 0.40 -14.41
C VAL A 124 14.84 0.38 -12.98
N THR A 125 16.15 0.23 -12.81
CA THR A 125 16.84 0.46 -11.53
C THR A 125 17.66 1.75 -11.61
N GLY A 126 17.81 2.45 -10.49
CA GLY A 126 18.51 3.74 -10.43
C GLY A 126 17.67 4.96 -10.85
N PRO A 127 18.25 6.17 -10.72
CA PRO A 127 17.54 7.44 -10.90
C PRO A 127 17.23 7.77 -12.38
N GLY A 128 16.37 8.76 -12.60
CA GLY A 128 15.90 9.19 -13.93
C GLY A 128 15.31 8.04 -14.77
N GLN A 129 15.79 7.92 -16.00
CA GLN A 129 15.44 6.83 -16.93
C GLN A 129 16.04 5.47 -16.54
N GLY A 130 17.00 5.44 -15.61
CA GLY A 130 17.57 4.23 -15.03
C GLY A 130 18.17 3.23 -16.03
N ILE A 131 18.48 2.04 -15.53
CA ILE A 131 18.96 0.88 -16.29
C ILE A 131 17.83 -0.13 -16.39
N PRO A 132 17.45 -0.62 -17.59
CA PRO A 132 16.40 -1.62 -17.73
C PRO A 132 16.65 -2.87 -16.88
N THR A 133 15.60 -3.36 -16.22
CA THR A 133 15.66 -4.56 -15.39
C THR A 133 14.38 -5.39 -15.56
N LYS A 134 14.50 -6.70 -15.33
CA LYS A 134 13.36 -7.60 -15.17
C LYS A 134 13.14 -8.01 -13.73
N LYS A 135 13.92 -7.46 -12.79
CA LYS A 135 13.71 -7.67 -11.36
C LYS A 135 12.53 -6.85 -10.87
N VAL A 136 11.75 -7.42 -9.96
CA VAL A 136 10.65 -6.71 -9.29
C VAL A 136 10.52 -7.21 -7.86
N HIS A 137 10.47 -6.29 -6.90
CA HIS A 137 10.21 -6.68 -5.52
C HIS A 137 8.76 -7.14 -5.39
N THR A 138 8.57 -8.38 -4.92
CA THR A 138 7.24 -9.00 -4.81
C THR A 138 6.87 -9.30 -3.36
N PHE A 139 7.44 -8.58 -2.41
CA PHE A 139 7.15 -8.71 -0.97
C PHE A 139 7.59 -10.07 -0.39
N SER A 140 6.87 -11.14 -0.69
CA SER A 140 7.16 -12.51 -0.24
C SER A 140 6.99 -13.51 -1.37
N LYS A 141 7.46 -14.75 -1.18
CA LYS A 141 7.29 -15.83 -2.15
C LYS A 141 5.82 -16.03 -2.53
N GLY A 142 4.90 -15.98 -1.56
CA GLY A 142 3.45 -16.07 -1.80
C GLY A 142 2.86 -14.90 -2.62
N TRP A 143 3.59 -13.79 -2.71
CA TRP A 143 3.22 -12.60 -3.48
C TRP A 143 3.95 -12.49 -4.83
N SER A 144 4.65 -13.54 -5.26
CA SER A 144 5.30 -13.66 -6.57
C SER A 144 4.29 -13.77 -7.72
N LEU A 145 3.51 -12.71 -7.89
CA LEU A 145 2.40 -12.60 -8.83
C LEU A 145 2.75 -11.73 -10.05
N GLN A 146 4.02 -11.41 -10.25
CA GLN A 146 4.51 -10.76 -11.45
C GLN A 146 4.44 -11.71 -12.67
N GLU A 147 4.52 -11.13 -13.86
CA GLU A 147 4.60 -11.85 -15.14
C GLU A 147 5.85 -12.76 -15.18
N GLU A 148 5.77 -13.88 -15.89
CA GLU A 148 6.77 -14.97 -15.86
C GLU A 148 8.20 -14.54 -16.28
N GLY A 149 8.33 -13.60 -17.21
CA GLY A 149 9.59 -12.99 -17.64
C GLY A 149 10.18 -11.98 -16.66
N TYR A 150 9.55 -11.74 -15.51
CA TYR A 150 10.09 -10.90 -14.43
C TYR A 150 10.56 -11.73 -13.23
N GLU A 151 11.77 -11.45 -12.79
CA GLU A 151 12.43 -12.09 -11.66
C GLU A 151 11.92 -11.47 -10.34
N PRO A 152 11.29 -12.26 -9.46
CA PRO A 152 10.86 -11.74 -8.16
C PRO A 152 12.08 -11.57 -7.25
N VAL A 153 12.15 -10.43 -6.58
CA VAL A 153 13.12 -10.15 -5.51
C VAL A 153 12.37 -10.08 -4.19
N PHE A 154 12.98 -10.66 -3.16
CA PHE A 154 12.55 -10.61 -1.76
C PHE A 154 13.75 -10.16 -0.93
N PHE A 155 13.51 -9.66 0.28
CA PHE A 155 14.59 -9.31 1.18
C PHE A 155 14.69 -10.35 2.30
N ASP A 156 15.89 -10.88 2.53
CA ASP A 156 16.16 -11.93 3.53
C ASP A 156 16.21 -11.41 4.99
N GLN A 157 15.81 -10.15 5.24
CA GLN A 157 15.92 -9.55 6.57
C GLN A 157 14.55 -9.54 7.27
N PRO A 158 14.49 -9.79 8.60
CA PRO A 158 13.29 -9.50 9.38
C PRO A 158 13.14 -7.99 9.38
N ARG A 159 12.37 -7.46 8.42
CA ARG A 159 12.04 -6.05 8.39
C ARG A 159 11.29 -5.75 9.68
N THR A 160 11.69 -4.68 10.36
CA THR A 160 10.91 -4.11 11.46
C THR A 160 9.44 -4.06 11.04
N TYR A 161 8.59 -4.83 11.73
CA TYR A 161 7.16 -5.02 11.47
C TYR A 161 6.36 -3.71 11.30
N LEU A 162 6.97 -2.56 11.61
CA LEU A 162 6.45 -1.21 11.43
C LEU A 162 6.15 -0.84 9.98
N GLU A 163 6.90 -1.35 8.99
CA GLU A 163 6.66 -1.02 7.56
C GLU A 163 5.42 -1.73 6.98
N MET A 164 4.88 -2.72 7.71
CA MET A 164 3.72 -3.52 7.34
C MET A 164 2.42 -3.02 7.98
N LEU A 165 2.49 -1.87 8.64
CA LEU A 165 1.40 -1.24 9.38
C LEU A 165 1.06 0.10 8.74
N SER A 166 -0.22 0.29 8.45
CA SER A 166 -0.77 1.60 8.12
C SER A 166 -1.87 1.92 9.11
N ALA A 167 -1.95 3.16 9.58
CA ALA A 167 -3.03 3.61 10.45
C ALA A 167 -3.36 5.06 10.12
N SER A 168 -4.65 5.36 9.97
CA SER A 168 -5.13 6.72 9.72
C SER A 168 -6.51 6.95 10.30
N PRO A 169 -6.89 8.20 10.61
CA PRO A 169 -8.25 8.55 10.96
C PRO A 169 -9.25 8.04 9.93
N THR A 170 -10.40 7.54 10.39
CA THR A 170 -11.46 7.08 9.50
C THR A 170 -12.08 8.24 8.72
N SER A 171 -12.07 9.45 9.30
CA SER A 171 -12.59 10.70 8.72
C SER A 171 -11.93 11.92 9.35
N ASP A 172 -11.89 13.04 8.63
CA ASP A 172 -11.39 14.31 9.15
C ASP A 172 -12.27 14.92 10.25
N GLU A 173 -13.56 14.60 10.27
CA GLU A 173 -14.52 15.08 11.30
C GLU A 173 -14.31 14.40 12.66
N ASN A 174 -13.75 13.19 12.67
CA ASN A 174 -13.58 12.40 13.88
C ASN A 174 -12.20 11.73 13.91
N LEU A 175 -11.24 12.48 14.45
CA LEU A 175 -9.86 12.03 14.65
C LEU A 175 -9.71 11.00 15.79
N LEU A 176 -10.78 10.64 16.50
CA LEU A 176 -10.75 9.67 17.58
C LEU A 176 -10.99 8.22 17.12
N VAL A 177 -11.38 8.01 15.86
CA VAL A 177 -11.57 6.68 15.29
C VAL A 177 -10.64 6.50 14.11
N TRP A 178 -9.77 5.50 14.19
CA TRP A 178 -8.77 5.20 13.18
C TRP A 178 -9.01 3.82 12.60
N THR A 179 -8.69 3.67 11.32
CA THR A 179 -8.56 2.37 10.66
C THR A 179 -7.08 2.07 10.54
N ALA A 180 -6.69 0.85 10.91
CA ALA A 180 -5.34 0.35 10.66
C ALA A 180 -5.37 -0.90 9.78
N THR A 181 -4.27 -1.17 9.09
CA THR A 181 -4.09 -2.38 8.30
C THR A 181 -2.71 -2.97 8.60
N VAL A 182 -2.69 -4.26 8.91
CA VAL A 182 -1.51 -5.07 9.14
C VAL A 182 -1.40 -6.07 8.00
N PHE A 183 -0.25 -6.11 7.33
CA PHE A 183 0.06 -7.23 6.44
C PHE A 183 0.55 -8.43 7.25
N GLY A 184 0.16 -9.62 6.85
CA GLY A 184 0.62 -10.86 7.45
C GLY A 184 2.12 -11.07 7.25
N PRO A 185 2.91 -11.23 8.32
CA PRO A 185 4.35 -11.44 8.22
C PRO A 185 4.73 -12.73 7.51
N ASP A 186 5.87 -12.71 6.83
CA ASP A 186 6.44 -13.85 6.12
C ASP A 186 6.81 -14.98 7.08
N GLU A 187 6.76 -16.22 6.57
CA GLU A 187 7.09 -17.43 7.34
C GLU A 187 6.22 -17.63 8.59
N THR A 188 5.06 -16.98 8.63
CA THR A 188 4.03 -17.16 9.66
C THR A 188 2.76 -17.75 9.08
N ALA A 189 1.88 -18.26 9.96
CA ALA A 189 0.55 -18.72 9.56
C ALA A 189 -0.34 -17.61 8.95
N TRP A 190 0.08 -16.36 9.09
CA TRP A 190 -0.65 -15.20 8.58
C TRP A 190 -0.08 -14.66 7.26
N GLU A 191 1.02 -15.23 6.75
CA GLU A 191 1.66 -14.78 5.51
C GLU A 191 0.64 -14.60 4.37
N GLY A 192 0.73 -13.48 3.66
CA GLY A 192 -0.20 -13.18 2.57
C GLY A 192 -1.53 -12.56 3.02
N GLY A 193 -1.83 -12.58 4.32
CA GLY A 193 -3.02 -11.98 4.91
C GLY A 193 -2.99 -10.45 4.92
N ILE A 194 -4.17 -9.84 4.89
CA ILE A 194 -4.37 -8.40 5.05
C ILE A 194 -5.43 -8.20 6.13
N PHE A 195 -4.99 -7.70 7.28
CA PHE A 195 -5.81 -7.63 8.48
C PHE A 195 -6.15 -6.18 8.79
N SER A 196 -7.43 -5.83 8.68
CA SER A 196 -7.92 -4.50 9.01
C SER A 196 -8.30 -4.44 10.49
N LEU A 197 -8.00 -3.33 11.14
CA LEU A 197 -8.29 -3.06 12.54
C LEU A 197 -9.01 -1.73 12.68
N ARG A 198 -9.81 -1.60 13.73
CA ARG A 198 -10.32 -0.31 14.20
C ARG A 198 -9.65 0.02 15.53
N ILE A 199 -9.15 1.24 15.61
CA ILE A 199 -8.62 1.84 16.83
C ILE A 199 -9.58 2.96 17.23
N THR A 200 -9.98 3.01 18.49
CA THR A 200 -10.89 4.04 19.02
C THR A 200 -10.28 4.65 20.27
N PHE A 201 -9.95 5.93 20.18
CA PHE A 201 -9.45 6.76 21.26
C PHE A 201 -10.67 7.32 22.00
N ALA A 202 -10.81 6.99 23.29
CA ALA A 202 -11.85 7.59 24.12
C ALA A 202 -11.44 9.01 24.54
N GLU A 203 -12.38 9.82 25.03
CA GLU A 203 -12.07 11.15 25.60
C GLU A 203 -11.06 11.09 26.75
N ALA A 204 -11.01 9.97 27.47
CA ALA A 204 -10.05 9.72 28.53
C ALA A 204 -8.66 9.28 28.03
N TYR A 205 -8.40 9.24 26.72
CA TYR A 205 -7.06 8.98 26.19
C TYR A 205 -6.19 10.25 26.35
N PRO A 206 -4.91 10.15 26.76
CA PRO A 206 -4.13 8.94 26.97
C PRO A 206 -4.20 8.34 28.37
N ASP A 207 -5.01 8.85 29.31
CA ASP A 207 -5.10 8.28 30.68
C ASP A 207 -5.64 6.84 30.68
N LYS A 208 -6.49 6.51 29.70
CA LYS A 208 -6.95 5.14 29.41
C LYS A 208 -6.44 4.69 28.04
N PRO A 209 -6.17 3.38 27.86
CA PRO A 209 -5.73 2.84 26.59
C PRO A 209 -6.77 3.03 25.48
N PRO A 210 -6.35 3.05 24.21
CA PRO A 210 -7.27 3.01 23.09
C PRO A 210 -7.92 1.62 23.01
N ARG A 211 -9.14 1.57 22.48
CA ARG A 211 -9.79 0.29 22.15
C ARG A 211 -9.34 -0.16 20.77
N VAL A 212 -8.75 -1.34 20.68
CA VAL A 212 -8.27 -1.92 19.41
C VAL A 212 -8.99 -3.23 19.14
N ARG A 213 -9.51 -3.41 17.92
CA ARG A 213 -10.10 -4.67 17.47
C ARG A 213 -9.82 -4.95 16.00
N PHE A 214 -9.69 -6.22 15.64
CA PHE A 214 -9.71 -6.67 14.26
C PHE A 214 -11.12 -6.52 13.65
N LEU A 215 -11.15 -6.12 12.39
CA LEU A 215 -12.32 -6.10 11.52
C LEU A 215 -12.30 -7.29 10.56
N SER A 216 -11.12 -7.74 10.16
CA SER A 216 -10.92 -9.01 9.45
C SER A 216 -11.03 -10.19 10.40
N GLU A 217 -11.39 -11.37 9.90
CA GLU A 217 -11.21 -12.61 10.68
C GLU A 217 -9.72 -12.79 11.01
N MET A 218 -9.44 -13.04 12.29
CA MET A 218 -8.08 -13.19 12.81
C MET A 218 -8.03 -14.35 13.79
N TYR A 219 -7.28 -15.38 13.42
CA TYR A 219 -7.05 -16.55 14.26
C TYR A 219 -5.71 -16.35 14.99
N HIS A 220 -5.78 -15.91 16.25
CA HIS A 220 -4.62 -15.69 17.10
C HIS A 220 -5.01 -15.91 18.57
N PRO A 221 -4.16 -16.52 19.43
CA PRO A 221 -4.52 -16.83 20.83
C PRO A 221 -4.99 -15.64 21.66
N ASN A 222 -4.49 -14.45 21.33
CA ASN A 222 -4.83 -13.19 22.00
C ASN A 222 -5.90 -12.37 21.26
N VAL A 223 -6.67 -12.97 20.36
CA VAL A 223 -7.76 -12.31 19.63
C VAL A 223 -9.04 -13.11 19.83
N TYR A 224 -10.06 -12.46 20.39
CA TYR A 224 -11.38 -13.05 20.58
C TYR A 224 -12.16 -13.11 19.26
N SER A 225 -13.24 -13.89 19.23
CA SER A 225 -14.08 -14.09 18.04
C SER A 225 -14.77 -12.82 17.55
N ASP A 226 -14.91 -11.80 18.40
CA ASP A 226 -15.43 -10.47 18.06
C ASP A 226 -14.34 -9.50 17.54
N GLY A 227 -13.10 -9.99 17.43
CA GLY A 227 -11.91 -9.27 17.01
C GLY A 227 -11.20 -8.50 18.12
N THR A 228 -11.73 -8.50 19.36
CA THR A 228 -11.12 -7.78 20.48
C THR A 228 -9.76 -8.39 20.84
N ILE A 229 -8.77 -7.53 21.12
CA ILE A 229 -7.41 -7.94 21.43
C ILE A 229 -7.20 -8.04 22.94
N CYS A 230 -6.65 -9.17 23.39
CA CYS A 230 -6.24 -9.42 24.78
C CYS A 230 -4.72 -9.25 24.92
N LEU A 231 -4.27 -8.02 25.10
CA LEU A 231 -2.86 -7.71 25.36
C LEU A 231 -2.75 -6.71 26.50
N ASP A 232 -1.90 -7.00 27.48
CA ASP A 232 -1.76 -6.20 28.70
C ASP A 232 -1.35 -4.75 28.42
N ILE A 233 -0.59 -4.52 27.33
CA ILE A 233 -0.12 -3.19 26.92
C ILE A 233 -1.26 -2.22 26.56
N ILE A 234 -2.44 -2.72 26.21
CA ILE A 234 -3.65 -1.92 25.95
C ILE A 234 -4.74 -2.16 27.01
N GLN A 235 -4.34 -2.69 28.16
CA GLN A 235 -5.17 -2.98 29.32
C GLN A 235 -4.44 -2.53 30.60
N ASP A 236 -4.09 -3.47 31.48
CA ASP A 236 -3.59 -3.18 32.83
C ASP A 236 -2.15 -2.63 32.87
N GLN A 237 -1.37 -2.83 31.80
CA GLN A 237 -0.01 -2.31 31.66
C GLN A 237 0.07 -1.07 30.77
N TRP A 238 -1.07 -0.42 30.51
CA TRP A 238 -1.10 0.85 29.78
C TRP A 238 -0.42 1.95 30.62
N SER A 239 0.61 2.57 30.04
CA SER A 239 1.26 3.75 30.60
C SER A 239 0.98 4.94 29.67
N PRO A 240 0.19 5.95 30.11
CA PRO A 240 0.03 7.20 29.38
C PRO A 240 1.41 7.84 29.13
N CYS A 241 1.65 8.32 27.91
CA CYS A 241 2.80 9.18 27.63
C CYS A 241 2.32 10.63 27.64
N HIS A 242 2.69 11.38 28.67
CA HIS A 242 2.55 12.84 28.69
C HIS A 242 3.87 13.44 28.23
N ASN A 243 3.88 14.09 27.06
CA ASN A 243 5.03 14.86 26.59
C ASN A 243 5.11 16.22 27.30
#